data_AF-A0A2D5PV18-F1
#
_entry.id   AF-A0A2D5PV18-F1
#
_cell.length_a   1.000
_cell.length_b   1.000
_cell.length_c   1.000
_cell.angle_alpha   90.00
_cell.angle_beta   90.00
_cell.angle_gamma   90.00
#
_symmetry.space_group_name_H-M   'P 1'
#
loop_
_entity.id
_entity.type
_entity.pdbx_description
1 polymer ?
#
loop_
_entity_poly.entity_id
_entity_poly.type
_entity_poly.pdbx_seq_one_letter_code
_entity_poly.pdbx_strand_id
1 'polypeptide(L)'
;MKKYSEKIVVAWGESISGNTEIRDWLMKNNYPELGLFCHALYFDKSATDWLMKNAPHLLAMIKGVEGKKDALRWLELNGFHLLAKVAKAADNDKEQMRWLMLNDKLFGVLAQRIKTVKDDIEEANNDVHRWGYE
;
A
#
# COMPACT_ATOMS: atom_id res chain seq x y z
N MET A 1 -11.21 2.59 -13.69
CA MET A 1 -10.91 2.51 -12.25
C MET A 1 -12.22 2.33 -11.49
N LYS A 2 -12.34 1.29 -10.65
CA LYS A 2 -13.41 1.26 -9.63
C LYS A 2 -13.23 2.51 -8.78
N LYS A 3 -14.20 3.42 -8.77
CA LYS A 3 -14.19 4.57 -7.86
C LYS A 3 -14.55 4.05 -6.48
N TYR A 4 -13.57 3.93 -5.60
CA TYR A 4 -13.86 3.65 -4.19
C TYR A 4 -14.50 4.89 -3.57
N SER A 5 -15.54 4.69 -2.76
CA SER A 5 -16.07 5.76 -1.92
C SER A 5 -15.02 6.18 -0.90
N GLU A 6 -15.00 7.46 -0.52
CA GLU A 6 -14.09 8.00 0.49
C GLU A 6 -14.08 7.17 1.78
N LYS A 7 -15.25 6.67 2.20
CA LYS A 7 -15.38 5.77 3.37
C LYS A 7 -14.57 4.48 3.22
N ILE A 8 -14.57 3.88 2.03
CA ILE A 8 -13.84 2.64 1.75
C ILE A 8 -12.34 2.91 1.76
N VAL A 9 -11.89 4.05 1.20
CA VAL A 9 -10.46 4.38 1.21
C VAL A 9 -9.98 4.72 2.63
N VAL A 10 -10.81 5.35 3.47
CA VAL A 10 -10.53 5.55 4.90
C VAL A 10 -10.46 4.22 5.63
N ALA A 11 -11.44 3.33 5.45
CA ALA A 11 -11.45 1.99 6.02
C ALA A 11 -10.20 1.18 5.59
N TRP A 12 -9.77 1.33 4.34
CA TRP A 12 -8.56 0.70 3.84
C TRP A 12 -7.31 1.26 4.52
N GLY A 13 -7.23 2.58 4.70
CA GLY A 13 -6.16 3.21 5.48
C GLY A 13 -6.08 2.70 6.92
N GLU A 14 -7.22 2.56 7.60
CA GLU A 14 -7.28 1.98 8.95
C GLU A 14 -6.82 0.52 8.98
N SER A 15 -7.22 -0.28 7.98
CA SER A 15 -6.78 -1.67 7.84
C SER A 15 -5.27 -1.80 7.65
N ILE A 16 -4.67 -0.90 6.86
CA ILE A 16 -3.22 -0.84 6.65
C ILE A 16 -2.52 -0.52 7.97
N SER A 17 -3.07 0.40 8.77
CA SER A 17 -2.55 0.75 10.10
C SER A 17 -2.69 -0.36 11.16
N GLY A 18 -3.19 -1.54 10.80
CA GLY A 18 -3.28 -2.69 11.70
C GLY A 18 -4.67 -2.96 12.27
N ASN A 19 -5.71 -2.24 11.84
CA ASN A 19 -7.07 -2.53 12.29
C ASN A 19 -7.63 -3.80 11.63
N THR A 20 -7.52 -4.92 12.34
CA THR A 20 -7.93 -6.25 11.86
C THR A 20 -9.45 -6.39 11.70
N GLU A 21 -10.24 -5.67 12.49
CA GLU A 21 -11.71 -5.67 12.40
C GLU A 21 -12.17 -5.06 11.07
N ILE A 22 -11.59 -3.90 10.70
CA ILE A 22 -11.91 -3.24 9.43
C ILE A 22 -11.38 -4.05 8.25
N ARG A 23 -10.21 -4.69 8.39
CA ARG A 23 -9.67 -5.59 7.37
C ARG A 23 -10.61 -6.76 7.09
N ASP A 24 -11.10 -7.42 8.13
CA ASP A 24 -12.04 -8.54 8.01
C ASP A 24 -13.38 -8.06 7.44
N TRP A 25 -13.84 -6.88 7.87
CA TRP A 25 -15.03 -6.25 7.29
C TRP A 25 -14.87 -6.00 5.78
N LEU A 26 -13.73 -5.48 5.31
CA LEU A 26 -13.47 -5.28 3.88
C LEU A 26 -13.50 -6.60 3.09
N MET A 27 -12.91 -7.66 3.64
CA MET A 27 -12.93 -8.98 3.02
C MET A 27 -14.35 -9.54 2.88
N LYS A 28 -15.21 -9.31 3.89
CA LYS A 28 -16.63 -9.74 3.88
C LYS A 28 -17.54 -8.85 3.02
N ASN A 29 -17.18 -7.58 2.80
CA ASN A 29 -18.02 -6.58 2.12
C ASN A 29 -17.68 -6.37 0.63
N ASN A 30 -17.25 -7.42 -0.09
CA ASN A 30 -16.87 -7.36 -1.51
C ASN A 30 -15.62 -6.51 -1.83
N TYR A 31 -14.75 -6.27 -0.85
CA TYR A 31 -13.45 -5.63 -1.05
C TYR A 31 -12.27 -6.51 -0.60
N PRO A 32 -12.21 -7.81 -0.99
CA PRO A 32 -11.12 -8.68 -0.60
C PRO A 32 -9.76 -8.20 -1.11
N GLU A 33 -9.72 -7.45 -2.21
CA GLU A 33 -8.49 -6.87 -2.74
C GLU A 33 -7.82 -5.89 -1.77
N LEU A 34 -8.60 -5.16 -0.97
CA LEU A 34 -8.08 -4.18 0.01
C LEU A 34 -7.62 -4.86 1.30
N GLY A 35 -8.30 -5.94 1.71
CA GLY A 35 -7.86 -6.77 2.82
C GLY A 35 -6.57 -7.52 2.49
N LEU A 36 -6.50 -8.16 1.33
CA LEU A 36 -5.32 -8.87 0.84
C LEU A 36 -4.15 -7.93 0.54
N PHE A 37 -4.41 -6.68 0.16
CA PHE A 37 -3.36 -5.67 0.05
C PHE A 37 -2.55 -5.55 1.34
N CYS A 38 -3.21 -5.53 2.50
CA CYS A 38 -2.54 -5.44 3.79
C CYS A 38 -1.62 -6.64 3.99
N HIS A 39 -2.07 -7.86 3.67
CA HIS A 39 -1.24 -9.07 3.76
C HIS A 39 -0.05 -9.06 2.78
N ALA A 40 -0.29 -8.64 1.53
CA ALA A 40 0.77 -8.56 0.52
C ALA A 40 1.82 -7.48 0.84
N LEU A 41 1.46 -6.45 1.62
CA LEU A 41 2.41 -5.45 2.13
C LEU A 41 3.42 -6.08 3.10
N TYR A 42 2.99 -7.08 3.89
CA TYR A 42 3.86 -7.93 4.73
C TYR A 42 4.48 -9.11 3.96
N PHE A 43 4.64 -8.98 2.65
CA PHE A 43 5.25 -10.00 1.76
C PHE A 43 4.53 -11.37 1.74
N ASP A 44 3.24 -11.42 2.08
CA ASP A 44 2.48 -12.67 2.00
C ASP A 44 2.35 -13.16 0.54
N LYS A 45 2.84 -14.39 0.29
CA LYS A 45 2.89 -14.97 -1.06
C LYS A 45 1.50 -15.29 -1.61
N SER A 46 0.59 -15.76 -0.76
CA SER A 46 -0.78 -16.12 -1.14
C SER A 46 -1.57 -14.88 -1.56
N ALA A 47 -1.45 -13.80 -0.78
CA ALA A 47 -2.05 -12.52 -1.09
C ALA A 47 -1.47 -11.91 -2.37
N THR A 48 -0.15 -12.02 -2.56
CA THR A 48 0.53 -11.56 -3.78
C THR A 48 0.03 -12.28 -5.04
N ASP A 49 -0.08 -13.61 -5.01
CA ASP A 49 -0.59 -14.40 -6.15
C ASP A 49 -2.05 -14.06 -6.48
N TRP A 50 -2.88 -13.91 -5.45
CA TRP A 50 -4.28 -13.55 -5.61
C TRP A 50 -4.43 -12.15 -6.22
N LEU A 51 -3.66 -11.17 -5.72
CA LEU A 51 -3.65 -9.80 -6.26
C LEU A 51 -3.11 -9.77 -7.69
N MET A 52 -2.11 -10.57 -8.03
CA MET A 52 -1.60 -10.61 -9.40
C MET A 52 -2.69 -11.02 -10.40
N LYS A 53 -3.58 -11.95 -10.01
CA LYS A 53 -4.67 -12.44 -10.87
C LYS A 53 -5.88 -11.52 -10.89
N ASN A 54 -6.24 -10.92 -9.75
CA ASN A 54 -7.50 -10.17 -9.60
C ASN A 54 -7.33 -8.65 -9.57
N ALA A 55 -6.22 -8.15 -9.01
CA ALA A 55 -5.95 -6.73 -8.80
C ALA A 55 -4.46 -6.37 -9.00
N PRO A 56 -3.91 -6.56 -10.21
CA PRO A 56 -2.48 -6.37 -10.48
C PRO A 56 -2.01 -4.93 -10.26
N HIS A 57 -2.91 -3.95 -10.39
CA HIS A 57 -2.64 -2.54 -10.12
C HIS A 57 -2.31 -2.27 -8.63
N LEU A 58 -2.98 -2.98 -7.70
CA LEU A 58 -2.67 -2.88 -6.28
C LEU A 58 -1.32 -3.52 -5.97
N LEU A 59 -1.03 -4.68 -6.57
CA LEU A 59 0.27 -5.32 -6.41
C LEU A 59 1.41 -4.46 -6.97
N ALA A 60 1.22 -3.86 -8.15
CA ALA A 60 2.20 -2.94 -8.73
C ALA A 60 2.42 -1.71 -7.83
N MET A 61 1.39 -1.24 -7.12
CA MET A 61 1.54 -0.20 -6.12
C MET A 61 2.42 -0.65 -4.95
N ILE A 62 2.17 -1.82 -4.36
CA ILE A 62 3.02 -2.39 -3.28
C ILE A 62 4.47 -2.48 -3.74
N LYS A 63 4.69 -3.05 -4.93
CA LYS A 63 6.04 -3.17 -5.51
C LYS A 63 6.68 -1.81 -5.77
N GLY A 64 5.89 -0.80 -6.14
CA GLY A 64 6.36 0.57 -6.29
C GLY A 64 6.78 1.20 -4.97
N VAL A 65 6.07 0.91 -3.86
CA VAL A 65 6.42 1.32 -2.49
C VAL A 65 7.73 0.65 -2.02
N GLU A 66 7.97 -0.59 -2.45
CA GLU A 66 9.25 -1.30 -2.28
C GLU A 66 10.38 -0.74 -3.16
N GLY A 67 10.14 0.34 -3.93
CA GLY A 67 11.14 0.96 -4.80
C GLY A 67 11.31 0.29 -6.18
N LYS A 68 10.41 -0.62 -6.59
CA LYS A 68 10.50 -1.26 -7.91
C LYS A 68 10.04 -0.32 -9.02
N LYS A 69 11.02 0.23 -9.76
CA LYS A 69 10.80 1.14 -10.88
C LYS A 69 9.96 0.52 -12.01
N ASP A 70 10.10 -0.78 -12.27
CA ASP A 70 9.29 -1.47 -13.29
C ASP A 70 7.80 -1.46 -12.94
N ALA A 71 7.45 -1.58 -11.66
CA ALA A 71 6.07 -1.54 -11.20
C ALA A 71 5.47 -0.15 -11.32
N LEU A 72 6.24 0.90 -10.98
CA LEU A 72 5.84 2.29 -11.20
C LEU A 72 5.61 2.58 -12.69
N ARG A 73 6.52 2.10 -13.56
CA ARG A 73 6.38 2.25 -15.01
C ARG A 73 5.16 1.51 -15.53
N TRP A 74 4.89 0.30 -15.04
CA TRP A 74 3.69 -0.45 -15.40
C TRP A 74 2.42 0.31 -15.01
N LEU A 75 2.37 0.92 -13.82
CA LEU A 75 1.24 1.75 -13.38
C LEU A 75 1.05 2.96 -14.31
N GLU A 76 2.13 3.67 -14.65
CA GLU A 76 2.06 4.83 -15.55
C GLU A 76 1.60 4.44 -16.95
N LEU A 77 2.09 3.33 -17.52
CA LEU A 77 1.69 2.84 -18.83
C LEU A 77 0.22 2.39 -18.89
N ASN A 78 -0.31 1.88 -17.78
CA ASN A 78 -1.70 1.45 -17.68
C ASN A 78 -2.67 2.58 -17.25
N GLY A 79 -2.18 3.82 -17.12
CA GLY A 79 -3.00 4.98 -16.75
C GLY A 79 -3.31 5.08 -15.25
N PHE A 80 -2.62 4.32 -14.39
CA PHE A 80 -2.74 4.37 -12.94
C PHE A 80 -1.80 5.41 -12.30
N HIS A 81 -1.77 6.62 -12.86
CA HIS A 81 -0.88 7.69 -12.39
C HIS A 81 -1.07 8.04 -10.92
N LEU A 82 -2.32 8.00 -10.41
CA LEU A 82 -2.60 8.29 -9.01
C LEU A 82 -1.95 7.25 -8.08
N LEU A 83 -2.06 5.96 -8.40
CA LEU A 83 -1.42 4.88 -7.63
C LEU A 83 0.10 4.97 -7.70
N ALA A 84 0.66 5.34 -8.87
CA ALA A 84 2.10 5.57 -9.01
C ALA A 84 2.58 6.72 -8.12
N LYS A 85 1.82 7.82 -8.00
CA LYS A 85 2.15 8.93 -7.08
C LYS A 85 2.06 8.50 -5.62
N VAL A 86 1.03 7.73 -5.24
CA VAL A 86 0.89 7.18 -3.88
C VAL A 86 2.09 6.29 -3.54
N ALA A 87 2.49 5.41 -4.45
CA ALA A 87 3.65 4.55 -4.26
C ALA A 87 4.95 5.36 -4.09
N LYS A 88 5.20 6.35 -4.95
CA LYS A 88 6.35 7.26 -4.83
C LYS A 88 6.33 8.02 -3.51
N ALA A 89 5.19 8.58 -3.12
CA ALA A 89 5.03 9.32 -1.86
C ALA A 89 5.31 8.45 -0.63
N ALA A 90 4.89 7.18 -0.67
CA ALA A 90 5.19 6.22 0.38
C ALA A 90 6.68 5.80 0.37
N ASP A 91 7.33 5.75 -0.80
CA ASP A 91 8.76 5.51 -0.97
C ASP A 91 9.62 6.77 -0.73
N ASN A 92 9.36 7.50 0.34
CA ASN A 92 10.10 8.70 0.75
C ASN A 92 10.09 9.92 -0.21
N ASP A 93 9.29 9.93 -1.29
CA ASP A 93 9.19 11.08 -2.19
C ASP A 93 8.31 12.19 -1.59
N LYS A 94 8.96 13.17 -0.96
CA LYS A 94 8.30 14.31 -0.29
C LYS A 94 7.55 15.22 -1.26
N GLU A 95 7.96 15.30 -2.52
CA GLU A 95 7.30 16.13 -3.52
C GLU A 95 5.96 15.52 -3.94
N GLN A 96 5.94 14.23 -4.25
CA GLN A 96 4.70 13.51 -4.54
C GLN A 96 3.76 13.52 -3.33
N MET A 97 4.30 13.37 -2.11
CA MET A 97 3.50 13.45 -0.89
C MET A 97 2.84 14.82 -0.71
N ARG A 98 3.58 15.92 -0.93
CA ARG A 98 3.01 17.28 -0.91
C ARG A 98 1.94 17.47 -1.98
N TRP A 99 2.20 17.00 -3.20
CA TRP A 99 1.23 17.08 -4.28
C TRP A 99 -0.07 16.35 -3.94
N LEU A 100 0.02 15.14 -3.37
CA LEU A 100 -1.14 14.39 -2.89
C LEU A 100 -1.87 15.12 -1.77
N MET A 101 -1.16 15.66 -0.78
CA MET A 101 -1.79 16.38 0.33
C MET A 101 -2.56 17.65 -0.14
N LEU A 102 -2.12 18.28 -1.23
CA LEU A 102 -2.77 19.45 -1.82
C LEU A 102 -3.93 19.11 -2.77
N ASN A 103 -3.80 18.04 -3.58
CA ASN A 103 -4.81 17.67 -4.58
C ASN A 103 -5.83 16.66 -4.04
N ASP A 104 -5.34 15.65 -3.31
CA ASP A 104 -6.09 14.48 -2.87
C ASP A 104 -5.62 14.06 -1.46
N LYS A 105 -6.01 14.85 -0.44
CA LYS A 105 -5.60 14.66 0.96
C LYS A 105 -5.83 13.23 1.45
N LEU A 106 -6.90 12.58 0.98
CA LEU A 106 -7.25 11.22 1.37
C LEU A 106 -6.20 10.20 0.89
N PHE A 107 -5.72 10.32 -0.35
CA PHE A 107 -4.62 9.51 -0.87
C PHE A 107 -3.27 9.89 -0.26
N GLY A 108 -3.08 11.16 0.13
CA GLY A 108 -1.91 11.57 0.92
C GLY A 108 -1.85 10.87 2.27
N VAL A 109 -2.96 10.87 3.03
CA VAL A 109 -3.06 10.14 4.31
C VAL A 109 -2.85 8.64 4.12
N LEU A 110 -3.40 8.06 3.05
CA LEU A 110 -3.17 6.66 2.71
C LEU A 110 -1.68 6.36 2.45
N ALA A 111 -1.01 7.18 1.63
CA ALA A 111 0.42 7.04 1.34
C ALA A 111 1.26 7.12 2.63
N GLN A 112 0.91 8.03 3.54
CA GLN A 112 1.58 8.18 4.82
C GLN A 112 1.46 6.92 5.68
N ARG A 113 0.27 6.30 5.73
CA ARG A 113 0.04 5.07 6.51
C ARG A 113 0.83 3.90 5.94
N ILE A 114 0.82 3.75 4.62
CA ILE A 114 1.61 2.72 3.92
C ILE A 114 3.10 2.90 4.25
N LYS A 115 3.60 4.13 4.18
CA LYS A 115 4.98 4.45 4.55
C LYS A 115 5.28 4.02 5.99
N THR A 116 4.43 4.40 6.94
CA THR A 116 4.63 4.02 8.35
C THR A 116 4.72 2.51 8.53
N VAL A 117 3.87 1.73 7.86
CA VAL A 117 3.94 0.25 7.93
C VAL A 117 5.21 -0.28 7.28
N LYS A 118 5.65 0.31 6.16
CA LYS A 118 6.92 -0.06 5.51
C LYS A 118 8.11 0.21 6.44
N ASP A 119 8.19 1.42 7.00
CA ASP A 119 9.22 1.82 7.96
C ASP A 119 9.21 0.88 9.19
N ASP A 120 8.04 0.49 9.71
CA ASP A 120 7.89 -0.46 10.83
C ASP A 120 8.40 -1.87 10.47
N ILE A 121 8.09 -2.37 9.26
CA ILE A 121 8.62 -3.65 8.77
C ILE A 121 10.14 -3.57 8.56
N GLU A 122 10.66 -2.47 8.03
CA GLU A 122 12.09 -2.24 7.84
C GLU A 122 12.82 -2.15 9.18
N GLU A 123 12.25 -1.44 10.16
CA GLU A 123 12.76 -1.34 11.54
C GLU A 123 12.77 -2.70 12.23
N ALA A 124 11.65 -3.44 12.20
CA ALA A 124 11.55 -4.78 12.78
C ALA A 124 12.59 -5.75 12.18
N ASN A 125 12.80 -5.72 10.86
CA ASN A 125 13.85 -6.52 10.22
C ASN A 125 15.26 -6.08 10.63
N ASN A 126 15.50 -4.77 10.81
CA ASN A 126 16.80 -4.24 11.21
C ASN A 126 17.12 -4.48 12.69
N ASP A 127 16.10 -4.51 13.57
CA ASP A 127 16.25 -4.78 15.00
C ASP A 127 16.58 -6.26 15.26
N VAL A 128 15.98 -7.19 14.49
CA VAL A 128 16.35 -8.62 14.49
C VAL A 128 17.82 -8.84 14.15
N HIS A 129 18.43 -7.96 13.34
CA HIS A 129 19.86 -8.00 13.03
C HIS A 129 20.78 -7.44 14.12
N ARG A 130 20.25 -6.86 15.22
CA ARG A 130 21.07 -6.42 16.38
C ARG A 130 21.26 -7.49 17.44
N TRP A 131 20.45 -8.54 17.50
CA TRP A 131 20.53 -9.58 18.55
C TRP A 131 21.35 -10.81 18.12
N GLY A 132 22.46 -10.57 17.44
CA GLY A 132 23.41 -11.59 16.96
C GLY A 132 24.79 -11.52 17.61
N TYR A 133 24.90 -10.97 18.82
CA TYR A 133 26.10 -11.06 19.64
C TYR A 133 25.72 -11.29 21.09
N GLU A 134 25.76 -12.56 21.51
CA GLU A 134 26.23 -13.04 22.80
C GLU A 134 26.61 -14.52 22.68
#